data_AF-A0A183PTK9-F1
#
_entry.id   AF-A0A183PTK9-F1
#
_cell.length_a   1.000
_cell.length_b   1.000
_cell.length_c   1.000
_cell.angle_alpha   90.00
_cell.angle_beta   90.00
_cell.angle_gamma   90.00
#
_symmetry.space_group_name_H-M   'P 1'
#
loop_
_entity.id
_entity.type
_entity.pdbx_description
1 polymer ?
#
loop_
_entity_poly.entity_id
_entity_poly.type
_entity_poly.pdbx_seq_one_letter_code
_entity_poly.pdbx_strand_id
1 'polypeptide(L)'
;MVPFRLTRDLVHALGPLGLQTGFIPAAEAVLRELRNGSDVILTLLQVLLFDPLYSWSLSPAQLYALEAKRAEINTTLDKSKSSSYFFNDQYKNTSKSMNKENFKVNTLQPNENSLIFPSNQQLYNTNMIDEKEPVNQLAERVLLGVKGKLQGLVSGNLVVNSNETSSNCSGGLDQLDVGGHIGLLVRAATDYSNLSRMYFGWQAYL
;
A
#
# COMPACT_ATOMS: atom_id res chain seq x y z
N MET A 1 2.55 -4.02 -4.18
CA MET A 1 1.67 -3.35 -3.18
C MET A 1 0.84 -4.42 -2.49
N VAL A 2 0.68 -4.36 -1.17
CA VAL A 2 -0.09 -5.37 -0.39
C VAL A 2 -1.55 -4.91 -0.25
N PRO A 3 -2.56 -5.69 -0.71
CA PRO A 3 -3.96 -5.27 -0.68
C PRO A 3 -4.60 -5.32 0.71
N PHE A 4 -4.18 -6.28 1.54
CA PHE A 4 -4.58 -6.41 2.94
C PHE A 4 -3.53 -7.22 3.70
N ARG A 5 -3.57 -7.17 5.03
CA ARG A 5 -2.62 -7.89 5.88
C ARG A 5 -2.95 -9.38 5.91
N LEU A 6 -2.11 -10.19 5.28
CA LEU A 6 -2.15 -11.66 5.33
C LEU A 6 -0.73 -12.21 5.47
N THR A 7 -0.08 -11.87 6.59
CA THR A 7 1.30 -12.25 6.87
C THR A 7 1.38 -13.69 7.39
N ARG A 8 2.61 -14.22 7.54
CA ARG A 8 2.84 -15.63 7.89
C ARG A 8 2.15 -16.00 9.21
N ASP A 9 2.24 -15.17 10.23
CA ASP A 9 1.63 -15.47 11.53
C ASP A 9 0.09 -15.57 11.44
N LEU A 10 -0.56 -14.72 10.64
CA LEU A 10 -2.00 -14.83 10.40
C LEU A 10 -2.36 -16.10 9.61
N VAL A 11 -1.56 -16.46 8.60
CA VAL A 11 -1.76 -17.69 7.84
C VAL A 11 -1.58 -18.92 8.76
N HIS A 12 -0.60 -18.87 9.66
CA HIS A 12 -0.35 -19.95 10.62
C HIS A 12 -1.47 -20.07 11.67
N ALA A 13 -2.03 -18.95 12.11
CA ALA A 13 -3.14 -18.91 13.07
C ALA A 13 -4.43 -19.59 12.55
N LEU A 14 -4.58 -19.75 11.23
CA LEU A 14 -5.69 -20.48 10.62
C LEU A 14 -5.59 -22.00 10.78
N GLY A 15 -4.46 -22.49 11.29
CA GLY A 15 -4.23 -23.91 11.56
C GLY A 15 -3.68 -24.69 10.35
N PRO A 16 -3.65 -26.02 10.44
CA PRO A 16 -2.91 -26.87 9.49
C PRO A 16 -3.50 -26.89 8.08
N LEU A 17 -4.79 -26.56 7.94
CA LEU A 17 -5.47 -26.46 6.64
C LEU A 17 -5.24 -25.12 5.94
N GLY A 18 -4.68 -24.14 6.66
CA GLY A 18 -4.30 -22.83 6.14
C GLY A 18 -5.47 -22.05 5.51
N LEU A 19 -5.20 -21.43 4.36
CA LEU A 19 -6.13 -20.52 3.68
C LEU A 19 -7.23 -21.25 2.89
N GLN A 20 -6.99 -22.50 2.49
CA GLN A 20 -7.77 -23.16 1.45
C GLN A 20 -9.18 -23.56 1.89
N THR A 21 -9.36 -23.94 3.15
CA THR A 21 -10.64 -24.50 3.64
C THR A 21 -11.50 -23.50 4.40
N GLY A 22 -10.94 -22.39 4.87
CA GLY A 22 -11.65 -21.40 5.69
C GLY A 22 -11.67 -20.02 5.06
N PHE A 23 -10.48 -19.40 4.95
CA PHE A 23 -10.37 -18.01 4.51
C PHE A 23 -10.83 -17.80 3.06
N ILE A 24 -10.36 -18.62 2.11
CA ILE A 24 -10.66 -18.43 0.68
C ILE A 24 -12.17 -18.59 0.40
N PRO A 25 -12.86 -19.68 0.81
CA PRO A 25 -14.29 -19.82 0.57
C PRO A 25 -15.12 -18.70 1.22
N ALA A 26 -14.75 -18.28 2.42
CA ALA A 26 -15.42 -17.17 3.11
C ALA A 26 -15.21 -15.84 2.38
N ALA A 27 -13.97 -15.55 1.94
CA ALA A 27 -13.65 -14.34 1.19
C ALA A 27 -14.35 -14.30 -0.17
N GLU A 28 -14.46 -15.44 -0.86
CA GLU A 28 -15.24 -15.55 -2.10
C GLU A 28 -16.73 -15.29 -1.87
N ALA A 29 -17.32 -15.87 -0.80
CA ALA A 29 -18.72 -15.63 -0.46
C ALA A 29 -18.98 -14.15 -0.16
N VAL A 30 -18.11 -13.50 0.63
CA VAL A 30 -18.19 -12.07 0.92
C VAL A 30 -18.03 -11.25 -0.35
N LEU A 31 -17.05 -11.56 -1.19
CA LEU A 31 -16.83 -10.81 -2.44
C LEU A 31 -18.03 -10.96 -3.39
N ARG A 32 -18.65 -12.14 -3.51
CA ARG A 32 -19.91 -12.32 -4.27
C ARG A 32 -20.98 -11.36 -3.77
N GLU A 33 -21.18 -11.29 -2.47
CA GLU A 33 -22.20 -10.41 -1.88
C GLU A 33 -21.88 -8.93 -2.10
N LEU A 34 -20.61 -8.53 -1.95
CA LEU A 34 -20.17 -7.17 -2.24
C LEU A 34 -20.37 -6.78 -3.71
N ARG A 35 -20.17 -7.72 -4.65
CA ARG A 35 -20.44 -7.50 -6.08
C ARG A 35 -21.94 -7.40 -6.34
N ASN A 36 -22.77 -8.22 -5.70
CA ASN A 36 -24.23 -8.18 -5.82
C ASN A 36 -24.81 -6.86 -5.26
N GLY A 37 -24.30 -6.40 -4.11
CA GLY A 37 -24.69 -5.15 -3.45
C GLY A 37 -23.90 -3.92 -3.90
N SER A 38 -23.26 -3.95 -5.08
CA SER A 38 -22.33 -2.89 -5.50
C SER A 38 -22.97 -1.51 -5.57
N ASP A 39 -24.23 -1.43 -5.97
CA ASP A 39 -24.95 -0.17 -6.12
C ASP A 39 -25.08 0.58 -4.80
N VAL A 40 -25.41 -0.14 -3.72
CA VAL A 40 -25.52 0.43 -2.37
C VAL A 40 -24.17 0.99 -1.91
N ILE A 41 -23.09 0.23 -2.12
CA ILE A 41 -21.73 0.66 -1.75
C ILE A 41 -21.33 1.91 -2.53
N LEU A 42 -21.60 1.95 -3.83
CA LEU A 42 -21.28 3.10 -4.69
C LEU A 42 -22.10 4.33 -4.30
N THR A 43 -23.38 4.17 -3.97
CA THR A 43 -24.22 5.28 -3.48
C THR A 43 -23.67 5.85 -2.17
N LEU A 44 -23.30 5.01 -1.20
CA LEU A 44 -22.72 5.48 0.06
C LEU A 44 -21.41 6.25 -0.17
N LEU A 45 -20.53 5.74 -1.04
CA LEU A 45 -19.28 6.43 -1.38
C LEU A 45 -19.53 7.76 -2.11
N GLN A 46 -20.53 7.84 -2.99
CA GLN A 46 -20.94 9.08 -3.62
C GLN A 46 -21.39 10.11 -2.59
N VAL A 47 -22.22 9.72 -1.61
CA VAL A 47 -22.65 10.63 -0.53
C VAL A 47 -21.46 11.17 0.26
N LEU A 48 -20.51 10.30 0.64
CA LEU A 48 -19.30 10.70 1.37
C LEU A 48 -18.36 11.58 0.53
N LEU A 49 -18.37 11.42 -0.80
CA LEU A 49 -17.55 12.21 -1.71
C LEU A 49 -17.95 13.68 -1.74
N PHE A 50 -19.24 13.97 -1.56
CA PHE A 50 -19.81 15.31 -1.55
C PHE A 50 -19.98 15.91 -0.15
N ASP A 51 -19.47 15.26 0.92
CA ASP A 51 -19.51 15.81 2.28
C ASP A 51 -18.53 17.00 2.41
N PRO A 52 -19.01 18.23 2.67
CA PRO A 52 -18.15 19.42 2.77
C PRO A 52 -17.24 19.42 4.02
N LEU A 53 -17.50 18.55 5.00
CA LEU A 53 -16.67 18.45 6.21
C LEU A 53 -15.55 17.41 6.08
N TYR A 54 -15.54 16.63 5.01
CA TYR A 54 -14.59 15.54 4.82
C TYR A 54 -13.48 15.89 3.83
N SER A 55 -12.22 15.75 4.26
CA SER A 55 -11.04 15.92 3.40
C SER A 55 -10.48 14.56 2.98
N TRP A 56 -10.46 14.29 1.68
CA TRP A 56 -9.94 13.03 1.11
C TRP A 56 -8.42 12.98 0.97
N SER A 57 -7.74 14.11 1.15
CA SER A 57 -6.28 14.21 1.13
C SER A 57 -5.77 14.76 2.45
N LEU A 58 -4.55 14.35 2.80
CA LEU A 58 -3.75 14.97 3.85
C LEU A 58 -2.85 16.03 3.23
N SER A 59 -2.67 17.17 3.90
CA SER A 59 -1.68 18.15 3.47
C SER A 59 -0.26 17.58 3.64
N PRO A 60 0.73 18.03 2.85
CA PRO A 60 2.12 17.57 2.99
C PRO A 60 2.68 17.75 4.42
N ALA A 61 2.30 18.84 5.09
CA ALA A 61 2.68 19.08 6.48
C ALA A 61 2.07 18.05 7.44
N GLN A 62 0.80 17.66 7.23
CA GLN A 62 0.15 16.61 8.01
C GLN A 62 0.80 15.24 7.77
N LEU A 63 1.16 14.92 6.53
CA LEU A 63 1.90 13.69 6.20
C LEU A 63 3.25 13.64 6.91
N TYR A 64 4.05 14.71 6.82
CA TYR A 64 5.35 14.79 7.49
C TYR A 64 5.23 14.66 9.02
N ALA A 65 4.27 15.38 9.62
CA ALA A 65 4.03 15.30 11.07
C ALA A 65 3.63 13.88 11.50
N LEU A 66 2.83 13.18 10.69
CA LEU A 66 2.40 11.81 10.95
C LEU A 66 3.55 10.80 10.79
N GLU A 67 4.44 11.00 9.82
CA GLU A 67 5.66 10.21 9.65
C GLU A 67 6.63 10.41 10.81
N ALA A 68 6.86 11.66 11.22
CA ALA A 68 7.69 11.99 12.39
C ALA A 68 7.14 11.34 13.67
N LYS A 69 5.83 11.47 13.93
CA LYS A 69 5.16 10.83 15.07
C LYS A 69 5.30 9.31 15.07
N ARG A 70 5.25 8.67 13.90
CA ARG A 70 5.46 7.22 13.77
C ARG A 70 6.91 6.82 14.09
N ALA A 71 7.89 7.63 13.72
CA ALA A 71 9.30 7.37 14.02
C ALA A 71 9.59 7.46 15.53
N GLU A 72 9.03 8.45 16.22
CA GLU A 72 9.20 8.63 17.68
C GLU A 72 8.70 7.41 18.48
N ILE A 73 7.53 6.88 18.14
CA ILE A 73 6.94 5.70 18.82
C ILE A 73 7.86 4.48 18.73
N ASN A 74 8.51 4.26 17.58
CA ASN A 74 9.41 3.13 17.41
C ASN A 74 10.68 3.25 18.27
N THR A 75 11.17 4.46 18.55
CA THR A 75 12.39 4.68 19.35
C THR A 75 12.18 4.58 20.86
N THR A 76 10.96 4.79 21.36
CA THR A 76 10.66 4.74 22.80
C THR A 76 10.48 3.32 23.33
N LEU A 77 10.16 2.36 22.46
CA LEU A 77 10.07 0.93 22.78
C LEU A 77 11.43 0.29 23.06
N ASP A 78 12.53 0.85 22.55
CA ASP A 78 13.89 0.33 22.76
C ASP A 78 14.52 0.76 24.10
N LYS A 79 13.97 1.76 24.80
CA LYS A 79 14.52 2.20 26.10
C LYS A 79 14.07 1.37 27.31
N SER A 80 13.06 0.51 27.17
CA SER A 80 12.45 -0.20 28.31
C SER A 80 12.64 -1.72 28.30
N LYS A 81 13.29 -2.31 27.28
CA LYS A 81 13.56 -3.76 27.19
C LYS A 81 14.98 -4.11 26.74
N SER A 82 16.00 -3.36 27.16
CA SER A 82 17.37 -3.90 27.15
C SER A 82 17.59 -4.76 28.40
N SER A 83 16.94 -5.92 28.43
CA SER A 83 17.33 -7.04 29.27
C SER A 83 17.03 -8.32 28.51
N SER A 84 18.12 -9.03 28.20
CA SER A 84 18.22 -10.40 27.69
C SER A 84 17.49 -10.73 26.38
N TYR A 85 18.18 -10.58 25.25
CA TYR A 85 18.50 -11.70 24.34
C TYR A 85 19.84 -11.39 23.65
N PHE A 86 20.89 -12.03 24.15
CA PHE A 86 22.17 -12.14 23.45
C PHE A 86 22.00 -13.12 22.28
N PHE A 87 22.27 -12.68 21.05
CA PHE A 87 22.66 -13.58 19.97
C PHE A 87 24.16 -13.39 19.74
N ASN A 88 24.93 -14.41 20.14
CA ASN A 88 26.37 -14.49 19.92
C ASN A 88 26.63 -14.74 18.42
N ASP A 89 27.18 -13.77 17.72
CA ASP A 89 27.94 -14.04 16.51
C ASP A 89 29.43 -13.99 16.82
N GLN A 90 29.98 -15.17 17.11
CA GLN A 90 31.42 -15.40 17.09
C GLN A 90 31.91 -15.43 15.63
N TYR A 91 32.28 -14.27 15.11
CA TYR A 91 33.28 -14.21 14.04
C TYR A 91 34.61 -13.78 14.64
N LYS A 92 35.45 -14.78 14.92
CA LYS A 92 36.89 -14.58 15.09
C LYS A 92 37.45 -14.09 13.75
N ASN A 93 38.13 -12.94 13.74
CA ASN A 93 39.35 -12.75 12.98
C ASN A 93 40.20 -11.61 13.55
N THR A 94 41.23 -12.04 14.28
CA THR A 94 42.63 -11.55 14.29
C THR A 94 42.90 -10.04 14.19
N SER A 95 43.48 -9.53 15.28
CA SER A 95 43.98 -8.19 15.57
C SER A 95 45.12 -7.66 14.68
N LYS A 96 45.02 -6.37 14.30
CA LYS A 96 46.13 -5.37 14.26
C LYS A 96 45.49 -3.97 14.15
N SER A 97 45.41 -3.21 15.24
CA SER A 97 46.37 -2.20 15.73
C SER A 97 46.40 -0.90 14.92
N MET A 98 45.92 0.18 15.59
CA MET A 98 46.23 1.60 15.42
C MET A 98 45.83 2.32 14.12
N ASN A 99 44.83 3.21 14.17
CA ASN A 99 45.05 4.64 14.37
C ASN A 99 43.73 5.42 14.47
N LYS A 100 43.75 6.43 15.35
CA LYS A 100 42.65 7.33 15.69
C LYS A 100 42.82 8.57 14.81
N GLU A 101 42.12 8.62 13.68
CA GLU A 101 42.13 9.75 12.76
C GLU A 101 40.69 10.27 12.62
N ASN A 102 40.54 11.58 12.81
CA ASN A 102 39.29 12.32 12.85
C ASN A 102 38.53 12.22 11.52
N PHE A 103 37.33 11.65 11.52
CA PHE A 103 36.42 11.76 10.37
C PHE A 103 35.28 12.72 10.71
N LYS A 104 35.35 13.92 10.13
CA LYS A 104 34.33 14.97 10.21
C LYS A 104 32.98 14.41 9.76
N VAL A 105 31.97 14.60 10.60
CA VAL A 105 30.57 14.44 10.22
C VAL A 105 30.24 15.52 9.20
N ASN A 106 30.18 15.14 7.92
CA ASN A 106 29.60 16.00 6.89
C ASN A 106 28.08 15.92 7.05
N THR A 107 27.52 16.96 7.67
CA THR A 107 26.12 17.33 7.51
C THR A 107 25.86 17.55 6.02
N LEU A 108 25.26 16.57 5.36
CA LEU A 108 24.76 16.74 4.00
C LEU A 108 23.47 17.56 4.07
N GLN A 109 23.62 18.83 3.72
CA GLN A 109 22.57 19.71 3.25
C GLN A 109 21.73 18.97 2.18
N PRO A 110 20.39 19.10 2.18
CA PRO A 110 19.58 18.51 1.13
C PRO A 110 19.91 19.20 -0.19
N ASN A 111 20.37 18.40 -1.13
CA ASN A 111 20.44 18.76 -2.53
C ASN A 111 19.00 18.89 -3.06
N GLU A 112 18.54 20.14 -3.15
CA GLU A 112 17.49 20.58 -4.05
C GLU A 112 17.81 20.02 -5.45
N ASN A 113 17.27 18.84 -5.81
CA ASN A 113 17.06 18.32 -7.18
C ASN A 113 16.86 16.79 -7.16
N SER A 114 15.71 16.30 -6.68
CA SER A 114 14.96 15.20 -7.33
C SER A 114 13.72 14.83 -6.52
N LEU A 115 12.62 15.55 -6.67
CA LEU A 115 11.26 15.00 -6.67
C LEU A 115 10.37 16.05 -7.37
N ILE A 116 10.38 16.01 -8.70
CA ILE A 116 9.43 16.74 -9.52
C ILE A 116 8.05 16.13 -9.26
N PHE A 117 7.32 16.71 -8.33
CA PHE A 117 5.87 16.74 -8.40
C PHE A 117 5.51 17.83 -9.41
N PRO A 118 4.67 17.58 -10.43
CA PRO A 118 4.13 18.68 -11.21
C PRO A 118 3.18 19.46 -10.29
N SER A 119 3.69 20.55 -9.72
CA SER A 119 2.87 21.62 -9.19
C SER A 119 2.09 22.20 -10.36
N ASN A 120 0.77 22.03 -10.37
CA ASN A 120 -0.11 22.81 -11.23
C ASN A 120 0.00 24.29 -10.82
N GLN A 121 0.93 25.02 -11.44
CA GLN A 121 0.86 26.48 -11.51
C GLN A 121 -0.21 26.82 -12.54
N GLN A 122 -1.44 27.02 -12.08
CA GLN A 122 -2.49 27.59 -12.93
C GLN A 122 -2.19 29.08 -13.14
N LEU A 123 -1.57 29.42 -14.27
CA LEU A 123 -1.72 30.73 -14.90
C LEU A 123 -3.13 30.75 -15.53
N TYR A 124 -4.12 31.35 -14.87
CA TYR A 124 -5.40 31.63 -15.52
C TYR A 124 -5.52 33.10 -15.89
N ASN A 125 -5.48 33.32 -17.20
CA ASN A 125 -6.02 34.47 -17.89
C ASN A 125 -7.56 34.42 -17.79
N THR A 126 -8.18 35.59 -17.64
CA THR A 126 -9.63 35.78 -17.51
C THR A 126 -10.33 35.42 -18.83
N ASN A 127 -11.28 34.47 -18.82
CA ASN A 127 -12.57 34.52 -19.54
C ASN A 127 -13.27 33.14 -19.55
N MET A 128 -14.50 33.14 -19.01
CA MET A 128 -15.68 32.37 -19.47
C MET A 128 -15.57 30.84 -19.56
N ILE A 129 -15.99 30.16 -18.49
CA ILE A 129 -16.94 29.03 -18.37
C ILE A 129 -16.71 28.44 -16.96
N ASP A 130 -17.67 28.59 -16.05
CA ASP A 130 -17.65 28.01 -14.70
C ASP A 130 -17.98 26.50 -14.78
N GLU A 131 -17.09 25.74 -15.41
CA GLU A 131 -17.01 24.28 -15.19
C GLU A 131 -16.25 24.10 -13.89
N LYS A 132 -16.99 24.00 -12.77
CA LYS A 132 -16.41 23.76 -11.45
C LYS A 132 -15.48 22.55 -11.49
N GLU A 133 -14.18 22.79 -11.46
CA GLU A 133 -13.16 21.77 -11.23
C GLU A 133 -13.57 20.94 -10.01
N PRO A 134 -13.71 19.60 -10.11
CA PRO A 134 -14.31 18.82 -9.05
C PRO A 134 -13.43 18.94 -7.80
N VAL A 135 -14.02 19.50 -6.74
CA VAL A 135 -13.38 19.87 -5.47
C VAL A 135 -12.58 18.70 -4.87
N ASN A 136 -12.90 17.45 -5.26
CA ASN A 136 -12.26 16.24 -4.78
C ASN A 136 -11.85 15.28 -5.92
N GLN A 137 -11.01 15.69 -6.88
CA GLN A 137 -10.46 14.82 -7.94
C GLN A 137 -9.90 13.48 -7.42
N LEU A 138 -9.30 13.48 -6.21
CA LEU A 138 -8.83 12.26 -5.56
C LEU A 138 -9.98 11.32 -5.17
N ALA A 139 -11.06 11.86 -4.62
CA ALA A 139 -12.23 11.09 -4.24
C ALA A 139 -12.91 10.47 -5.46
N GLU A 140 -13.00 11.20 -6.57
CA GLU A 140 -13.56 10.66 -7.82
C GLU A 140 -12.73 9.50 -8.37
N ARG A 141 -11.39 9.63 -8.33
CA ARG A 141 -10.48 8.54 -8.68
C ARG A 141 -10.66 7.32 -7.78
N VAL A 142 -10.86 7.54 -6.48
CA VAL A 142 -11.14 6.46 -5.52
C VAL A 142 -12.48 5.78 -5.86
N LEU A 143 -13.53 6.54 -6.16
CA LEU A 143 -14.83 6.01 -6.54
C LEU A 143 -14.73 5.14 -7.81
N LEU A 144 -14.02 5.61 -8.84
CA LEU A 144 -13.74 4.83 -10.05
C LEU A 144 -12.94 3.56 -9.74
N GLY A 145 -11.94 3.65 -8.86
CA GLY A 145 -11.15 2.51 -8.41
C GLY A 145 -11.99 1.46 -7.67
N VAL A 146 -12.90 1.88 -6.79
CA VAL A 146 -13.82 0.97 -6.09
C VAL A 146 -14.79 0.34 -7.06
N LYS A 147 -15.38 1.12 -7.98
CA LYS A 147 -16.25 0.62 -9.03
C LYS A 147 -15.56 -0.47 -9.86
N GLY A 148 -14.32 -0.23 -10.29
CA GLY A 148 -13.53 -1.22 -11.01
C GLY A 148 -13.35 -2.51 -10.19
N LYS A 149 -12.94 -2.39 -8.92
CA LYS A 149 -12.76 -3.56 -8.03
C LYS A 149 -14.05 -4.37 -7.85
N LEU A 150 -15.20 -3.72 -7.67
CA LEU A 150 -16.50 -4.39 -7.52
C LEU A 150 -16.96 -5.04 -8.82
N GLN A 151 -16.61 -4.46 -9.97
CA GLN A 151 -16.86 -5.10 -11.26
C GLN A 151 -15.92 -6.28 -11.50
N GLY A 152 -14.84 -6.46 -10.72
CA GLY A 152 -13.82 -7.48 -10.97
C GLY A 152 -12.75 -7.02 -11.97
N LEU A 153 -12.73 -5.72 -12.30
CA LEU A 153 -11.64 -5.09 -13.05
C LEU A 153 -10.48 -4.87 -12.09
N VAL A 154 -9.45 -5.70 -12.23
CA VAL A 154 -8.21 -5.56 -11.45
C VAL A 154 -7.23 -4.72 -12.25
N SER A 155 -7.31 -3.39 -12.14
CA SER A 155 -6.34 -2.49 -12.78
C SER A 155 -4.99 -2.49 -12.06
N GLY A 156 -3.91 -2.75 -12.81
CA GLY A 156 -2.52 -2.39 -12.48
C GLY A 156 -1.79 -3.28 -11.45
N ASN A 157 -0.48 -3.51 -11.69
CA ASN A 157 0.56 -4.19 -10.89
C ASN A 157 0.28 -5.59 -10.30
N LEU A 158 -0.96 -6.07 -10.28
CA LEU A 158 -1.35 -7.43 -9.86
C LEU A 158 -1.35 -8.42 -11.03
N VAL A 159 -1.49 -7.92 -12.26
CA VAL A 159 -1.23 -8.67 -13.49
C VAL A 159 0.28 -8.71 -13.67
N VAL A 160 0.89 -9.83 -13.30
CA VAL A 160 2.29 -10.10 -13.60
C VAL A 160 2.47 -10.14 -15.12
N ASN A 161 3.46 -9.39 -15.62
CA ASN A 161 3.91 -9.45 -17.01
C ASN A 161 4.32 -10.89 -17.35
N SER A 162 3.43 -11.63 -17.99
CA SER A 162 3.82 -12.77 -18.82
C SER A 162 4.17 -12.19 -20.19
N ASN A 163 5.46 -11.94 -20.38
CA ASN A 163 6.04 -12.04 -21.70
C ASN A 163 5.76 -13.45 -22.24
N GLU A 164 5.19 -13.53 -23.45
CA GLU A 164 4.73 -14.76 -24.15
C GLU A 164 3.34 -15.24 -23.66
N THR A 165 2.23 -14.85 -24.29
CA THR A 165 1.85 -15.36 -25.62
C THR A 165 0.77 -14.46 -26.21
N SER A 166 1.02 -13.93 -27.41
CA SER A 166 -0.01 -13.37 -28.28
C SER A 166 -1.05 -14.44 -28.59
N SER A 167 -2.24 -14.32 -28.01
CA SER A 167 -3.44 -14.91 -28.59
C SER A 167 -4.41 -13.76 -28.88
N ASN A 168 -4.61 -13.51 -30.17
CA ASN A 168 -5.67 -12.68 -30.69
C ASN A 168 -7.00 -13.33 -30.28
N CYS A 169 -7.54 -12.96 -29.12
CA CYS A 169 -8.94 -13.17 -28.79
C CYS A 169 -9.52 -11.82 -28.36
N SER A 170 -10.21 -11.20 -29.32
CA SER A 170 -10.98 -9.98 -29.13
C SER A 170 -12.24 -10.26 -28.31
N GLY A 171 -12.08 -10.37 -26.98
CA GLY A 171 -13.19 -10.56 -26.05
C GLY A 171 -12.83 -10.28 -24.58
N GLY A 172 -12.98 -9.03 -24.15
CA GLY A 172 -13.22 -8.59 -22.75
C GLY A 172 -12.58 -9.38 -21.59
N LEU A 173 -11.25 -9.54 -21.58
CA LEU A 173 -10.53 -10.34 -20.57
C LEU A 173 -10.18 -9.61 -19.26
N ASP A 174 -10.54 -8.33 -19.09
CA ASP A 174 -10.11 -7.54 -17.91
C ASP A 174 -10.95 -7.80 -16.65
N GLN A 175 -12.06 -8.55 -16.77
CA GLN A 175 -12.99 -8.83 -15.69
C GLN A 175 -12.74 -10.21 -15.10
N LEU A 176 -12.15 -10.27 -13.90
CA LEU A 176 -11.93 -11.53 -13.22
C LEU A 176 -13.21 -12.03 -12.54
N ASP A 177 -13.40 -13.34 -12.59
CA ASP A 177 -14.34 -14.03 -11.72
C ASP A 177 -13.98 -13.83 -10.24
N VAL A 178 -14.88 -14.25 -9.35
CA VAL A 178 -14.67 -14.05 -7.91
C VAL A 178 -13.45 -14.84 -7.42
N GLY A 179 -13.31 -16.10 -7.86
CA GLY A 179 -12.22 -16.97 -7.45
C GLY A 179 -10.87 -16.46 -7.91
N GLY A 180 -10.74 -16.08 -9.18
CA GLY A 180 -9.53 -15.48 -9.73
C GLY A 180 -9.17 -14.16 -9.06
N HIS A 181 -10.14 -13.29 -8.77
CA HIS A 181 -9.89 -12.05 -8.04
C HIS A 181 -9.37 -12.32 -6.61
N ILE A 182 -10.00 -13.22 -5.85
CA ILE A 182 -9.51 -13.60 -4.52
C ILE A 182 -8.12 -14.24 -4.60
N GLY A 183 -7.88 -15.12 -5.57
CA GLY A 183 -6.59 -15.75 -5.81
C GLY A 183 -5.47 -14.72 -6.03
N LEU A 184 -5.72 -13.71 -6.86
CA LEU A 184 -4.77 -12.60 -7.08
C LEU A 184 -4.54 -11.77 -5.81
N LEU A 185 -5.59 -11.48 -5.05
CA LEU A 185 -5.47 -10.71 -3.81
C LEU A 185 -4.66 -11.47 -2.75
N VAL A 186 -4.95 -12.75 -2.54
CA VAL A 186 -4.20 -13.62 -1.61
C VAL A 186 -2.75 -13.74 -2.03
N ARG A 187 -2.50 -13.96 -3.33
CA ARG A 187 -1.14 -14.02 -3.90
C ARG A 187 -0.38 -12.72 -3.63
N ALA A 188 -1.00 -11.57 -3.87
CA ALA A 188 -0.35 -10.28 -3.67
C ALA A 188 -0.15 -9.92 -2.19
N ALA A 189 -1.04 -10.38 -1.31
CA ALA A 189 -0.96 -10.17 0.13
C ALA A 189 0.13 -11.02 0.79
N THR A 190 0.42 -12.20 0.23
CA THR A 190 1.43 -13.15 0.73
C THR A 190 2.78 -13.04 0.04
N ASP A 191 2.89 -12.28 -1.05
CA ASP A 191 4.11 -12.14 -1.83
C ASP A 191 5.23 -11.44 -1.02
N TYR A 192 6.35 -12.14 -0.86
CA TYR A 192 7.52 -11.65 -0.13
C TYR A 192 8.11 -10.37 -0.72
N SER A 193 8.09 -10.20 -2.05
CA SER A 193 8.56 -8.97 -2.70
C SER A 193 7.66 -7.78 -2.40
N ASN A 194 6.36 -7.99 -2.17
CA ASN A 194 5.45 -6.94 -1.73
C ASN A 194 5.60 -6.65 -0.24
N LEU A 195 5.74 -7.69 0.57
CA LEU A 195 5.89 -7.60 2.03
C LEU A 195 7.21 -6.91 2.43
N SER A 196 8.32 -7.22 1.76
CA SER A 196 9.63 -6.62 2.05
C SER A 196 9.72 -5.13 1.75
N ARG A 197 8.85 -4.63 0.87
CA ARG A 197 8.73 -3.20 0.52
C ARG A 197 7.78 -2.43 1.43
N MET A 198 7.08 -3.10 2.36
CA MET A 198 6.26 -2.40 3.35
C MET A 198 7.14 -1.69 4.38
N TYR A 199 6.66 -0.57 4.91
CA TYR A 199 7.38 0.16 5.95
C TYR A 199 7.60 -0.73 7.19
N PHE A 200 8.71 -0.53 7.90
CA PHE A 200 9.14 -1.43 8.98
C PHE A 200 8.09 -1.64 10.08
N GLY A 201 7.44 -0.56 10.55
CA GLY A 201 6.37 -0.63 11.55
C GLY A 201 5.09 -1.34 11.08
N TRP A 202 4.99 -1.73 9.80
CA TRP A 202 3.93 -2.61 9.34
C TRP A 202 4.19 -4.06 9.76
N GLN A 203 5.40 -4.40 10.23
CA GLN A 203 5.74 -5.71 10.76
C GLN A 203 5.42 -6.84 9.76
N ALA A 204 5.92 -6.72 8.53
CA ALA A 204 5.66 -7.69 7.46
C ALA A 204 6.29 -9.07 7.72
N TYR A 205 7.23 -9.15 8.66
CA TYR A 205 7.98 -10.33 9.06
C TYR A 205 7.26 -11.21 10.10
N LEU A 206 6.12 -10.75 10.63
CA LEU A 206 5.26 -11.52 11.51
C LEU A 206 4.49 -12.58 10.72
#